data_AF-A0A2E2MPC1-F1
#
_entry.id   AF-A0A2E2MPC1-F1
#
_cell.length_a   1.000
_cell.length_b   1.000
_cell.length_c   1.000
_cell.angle_alpha   90.00
_cell.angle_beta   90.00
_cell.angle_gamma   90.00
#
_symmetry.space_group_name_H-M   'P 1'
#
loop_
_entity.id
_entity.type
_entity.pdbx_description
1 polymer ?
#
loop_
_entity_poly.entity_id
_entity_poly.type
_entity_poly.pdbx_seq_one_letter_code
_entity_poly.pdbx_strand_id
1 'polypeptide(L)'
;MTDRLTEDQLSAHLDIQEPAVPPAGRTLRELLQTPSWTEEQQAAVRSLAKEIDIHGKLRLERPDRDDAEPVAADPAPEMWRLAYGVLHKALRTDEAENATPARRLKWLNVLYKTADRLDLGADTSKTVLADLDQRLTDQAKVWSPVSGDNADDAPSTGHDGQTADGSTTIPLTVLFYDSPIARAYLATLRGLGLRPERIINLVAAKDLVTKKPVGRWLPRSIRRDYAAHRHRTRIHYWPQRLQRTAKGTVTTLLHGISRQFGFPAQVLDDAHSMTPLSGYSDTIDTVLISGLKDDALAAYLRNLPAATVLYTGGGIVPRDLLDLTHLRFLHVHPGYLPDIRGADCTLWSALLHRRLSASCFYMAPGIDTGDIVARRWLPPFAAPLAPELEAPNRYRAIYGFLDPWVRAYVLRSVVTQNREFGQMASRPQRPEEGQTFHFMHPKIQAAAIAALEGAPAPGA
;
A
#
# COMPACT_ATOMS: atom_id res chain seq x y z
N MET A 1 4.35 -23.22 25.29
CA MET A 1 5.38 -22.18 25.35
C MET A 1 6.59 -22.74 24.63
N THR A 2 6.75 -22.43 23.35
CA THR A 2 8.04 -22.61 22.68
C THR A 2 8.87 -21.40 23.09
N ASP A 3 9.96 -21.65 23.84
CA ASP A 3 10.86 -20.59 24.27
C ASP A 3 11.45 -19.89 23.04
N ARG A 4 11.44 -18.55 23.06
CA ARG A 4 12.04 -17.73 22.00
C ARG A 4 13.51 -18.10 21.86
N LEU A 5 14.02 -18.17 20.64
CA LEU A 5 15.43 -18.49 20.42
C LEU A 5 16.32 -17.39 21.01
N THR A 6 17.28 -17.80 21.84
CA THR A 6 18.42 -16.96 22.24
C THR A 6 19.36 -16.72 21.06
N GLU A 7 20.23 -15.71 21.14
CA GLU A 7 21.24 -15.47 20.10
C GLU A 7 22.19 -16.65 19.91
N ASP A 8 22.55 -17.33 21.00
CA ASP A 8 23.41 -18.52 20.95
C ASP A 8 22.70 -19.70 20.29
N GLN A 9 21.42 -19.93 20.64
CA GLN A 9 20.62 -20.96 19.99
C GLN A 9 20.45 -20.65 18.49
N LEU A 10 20.12 -19.42 18.12
CA LEU A 10 19.96 -19.05 16.72
C LEU A 10 21.28 -19.17 15.94
N SER A 11 22.39 -18.73 16.52
CA SER A 11 23.72 -18.81 15.90
C SER A 11 24.14 -20.26 15.66
N ALA A 12 23.84 -21.16 16.60
CA ALA A 12 24.07 -22.59 16.43
C ALA A 12 23.18 -23.21 15.34
N HIS A 13 21.90 -22.81 15.26
CA HIS A 13 20.98 -23.30 14.24
C HIS A 13 21.33 -22.81 12.82
N LEU A 14 21.87 -21.61 12.71
CA LEU A 14 22.23 -20.99 11.44
C LEU A 14 23.69 -21.26 11.01
N ASP A 15 24.43 -22.07 11.77
CA ASP A 15 25.82 -22.43 11.49
C ASP A 15 26.73 -21.21 11.18
N ILE A 16 26.51 -20.11 11.91
CA ILE A 16 27.14 -18.82 11.61
C ILE A 16 28.65 -18.81 11.99
N GLN A 17 29.11 -19.85 12.69
CA GLN A 17 30.48 -19.96 13.19
C GLN A 17 31.47 -20.64 12.23
N GLU A 18 31.06 -21.09 11.03
CA GLU A 18 31.99 -21.68 10.07
C GLU A 18 33.10 -20.68 9.64
N PRO A 19 34.37 -21.09 9.55
CA PRO A 19 35.49 -20.16 9.34
C PRO A 19 35.47 -19.47 7.97
N ALA A 20 34.99 -20.14 6.92
CA ALA A 20 35.01 -19.64 5.55
C ALA A 20 33.74 -18.83 5.22
N VAL A 21 33.80 -17.52 5.37
CA VAL A 21 32.80 -16.61 4.79
C VAL A 21 33.41 -15.91 3.58
N PRO A 22 32.70 -15.84 2.44
CA PRO A 22 33.15 -15.08 1.29
C PRO A 22 33.57 -13.67 1.70
N PRO A 23 34.57 -13.04 1.05
CA PRO A 23 35.02 -11.70 1.40
C PRO A 23 33.89 -10.65 1.55
N ALA A 24 32.81 -10.82 0.79
CA ALA A 24 31.60 -9.99 0.84
C ALA A 24 30.75 -10.16 2.12
N GLY A 25 30.81 -11.31 2.80
CA GLY A 25 30.07 -11.58 4.05
C GLY A 25 30.79 -11.12 5.32
N ARG A 26 32.05 -10.66 5.23
CA ARG A 26 32.84 -10.21 6.39
C ARG A 26 32.16 -9.08 7.17
N THR A 27 31.58 -8.10 6.48
CA THR A 27 30.87 -6.98 7.11
C THR A 27 29.65 -7.46 7.91
N LEU A 28 28.89 -8.44 7.42
CA LEU A 28 27.76 -9.00 8.17
C LEU A 28 28.23 -9.74 9.42
N ARG A 29 29.33 -10.50 9.31
CA ARG A 29 29.96 -11.18 10.45
C ARG A 29 30.44 -10.18 11.50
N GLU A 30 31.10 -9.11 11.08
CA GLU A 30 31.54 -8.02 11.96
C GLU A 30 30.34 -7.39 12.68
N LEU A 31 29.27 -7.04 11.96
CA LEU A 31 28.05 -6.49 12.55
C LEU A 31 27.43 -7.45 13.58
N LEU A 32 27.39 -8.76 13.29
CA LEU A 32 26.84 -9.74 14.21
C LEU A 32 27.69 -9.85 15.49
N GLN A 33 29.02 -9.89 15.36
CA GLN A 33 29.97 -10.02 16.47
C GLN A 33 30.12 -8.73 17.29
N THR A 34 29.83 -7.57 16.72
CA THR A 34 29.94 -6.27 17.41
C THR A 34 28.86 -6.15 18.49
N PRO A 35 29.18 -6.03 19.79
CA PRO A 35 28.17 -6.06 20.85
C PRO A 35 27.09 -4.98 20.74
N SER A 36 27.48 -3.77 20.36
CA SER A 36 26.60 -2.61 20.21
C SER A 36 27.02 -1.79 18.99
N TRP A 37 26.06 -1.38 18.17
CA TRP A 37 26.32 -0.70 16.91
C TRP A 37 26.46 0.82 17.06
N THR A 38 27.44 1.40 16.36
CA THR A 38 27.51 2.85 16.11
C THR A 38 26.31 3.32 15.27
N GLU A 39 26.03 4.62 15.22
CA GLU A 39 24.96 5.17 14.38
C GLU A 39 25.11 4.80 12.91
N GLU A 40 26.35 4.77 12.41
CA GLU A 40 26.71 4.36 11.06
C GLU A 40 26.39 2.88 10.82
N GLN A 41 26.79 2.00 11.74
CA GLN A 41 26.47 0.57 11.66
C GLN A 41 24.96 0.33 11.72
N GLN A 42 24.23 1.05 12.57
CA GLN A 42 22.77 0.99 12.60
C GLN A 42 22.15 1.46 11.29
N ALA A 43 22.68 2.51 10.67
CA ALA A 43 22.24 2.98 9.35
C ALA A 43 22.48 1.92 8.27
N ALA A 44 23.64 1.26 8.28
CA ALA A 44 23.95 0.16 7.36
C ALA A 44 22.99 -1.02 7.53
N VAL A 45 22.63 -1.39 8.76
CA VAL A 45 21.64 -2.45 9.04
C VAL A 45 20.24 -2.06 8.55
N ARG A 46 19.83 -0.81 8.76
CA ARG A 46 18.55 -0.29 8.20
C ARG A 46 18.54 -0.31 6.68
N SER A 47 19.67 0.01 6.05
CA SER A 47 19.84 -0.02 4.59
C SER A 47 19.76 -1.44 4.04
N LEU A 48 20.47 -2.40 4.67
CA LEU A 48 20.37 -3.83 4.36
C LEU A 48 18.92 -4.32 4.43
N ALA A 49 18.22 -3.99 5.51
CA ALA A 49 16.84 -4.39 5.70
C ALA A 49 15.94 -3.87 4.57
N LYS A 50 16.13 -2.61 4.16
CA LYS A 50 15.39 -1.97 3.07
C LYS A 50 15.64 -2.66 1.72
N GLU A 51 16.89 -3.00 1.38
CA GLU A 51 17.22 -3.68 0.14
C GLU A 51 16.60 -5.09 0.07
N ILE A 52 16.56 -5.81 1.18
CA ILE A 52 15.87 -7.11 1.27
C ILE A 52 14.36 -6.91 1.16
N ASP A 53 13.79 -5.94 1.89
CA ASP A 53 12.33 -5.72 1.96
C ASP A 53 11.74 -5.33 0.59
N ILE A 54 12.43 -4.46 -0.14
CA ILE A 54 11.98 -3.90 -1.42
C ILE A 54 12.42 -4.76 -2.60
N HIS A 55 13.69 -5.15 -2.65
CA HIS A 55 14.30 -5.75 -3.83
C HIS A 55 14.56 -7.25 -3.68
N GLY A 56 14.48 -7.79 -2.46
CA GLY A 56 14.85 -9.17 -2.18
C GLY A 56 16.34 -9.43 -2.47
N LYS A 57 17.18 -8.40 -2.28
CA LYS A 57 18.62 -8.42 -2.55
C LYS A 57 19.39 -8.16 -1.26
N LEU A 58 20.54 -8.82 -1.14
CA LEU A 58 21.49 -8.59 -0.05
C LEU A 58 22.51 -7.56 -0.51
N ARG A 59 22.35 -6.31 -0.06
CA ARG A 59 23.28 -5.20 -0.32
C ARG A 59 23.52 -4.42 0.97
N LEU A 60 24.78 -4.16 1.26
CA LEU A 60 25.21 -3.29 2.34
C LEU A 60 25.80 -2.04 1.69
N GLU A 61 25.25 -0.88 2.01
CA GLU A 61 25.90 0.39 1.67
C GLU A 61 27.18 0.50 2.51
N ARG A 62 28.32 0.78 1.86
CA ARG A 62 29.57 1.15 2.54
C ARG A 62 29.76 2.66 2.32
N PRO A 63 29.84 3.48 3.38
CA PRO A 63 29.97 4.93 3.23
C PRO A 63 31.25 5.39 2.51
N ASP A 64 32.29 4.54 2.46
CA ASP A 64 33.65 4.99 2.11
C ASP A 64 34.21 4.46 0.79
N ARG A 65 33.40 3.80 -0.06
CA ARG A 65 33.88 3.28 -1.37
C ARG A 65 32.82 3.45 -2.45
N ASP A 66 33.10 4.33 -3.41
CA ASP A 66 32.36 4.45 -4.68
C ASP A 66 32.40 3.16 -5.51
N ASP A 67 33.33 2.27 -5.20
CA ASP A 67 33.49 0.94 -5.76
C ASP A 67 32.78 -0.10 -4.88
N ALA A 68 31.45 -0.08 -4.94
CA ALA A 68 30.66 -1.27 -4.60
C ALA A 68 31.03 -2.37 -5.60
N GLU A 69 31.89 -3.31 -5.19
CA GLU A 69 32.15 -4.52 -5.99
C GLU A 69 30.79 -5.15 -6.35
N PRO A 70 30.56 -5.50 -7.63
CA PRO A 70 29.33 -6.15 -8.04
C PRO A 70 29.26 -7.51 -7.34
N VAL A 71 28.49 -7.58 -6.26
CA VAL A 71 28.16 -8.85 -5.59
C VAL A 71 27.50 -9.76 -6.63
N ALA A 72 27.92 -11.02 -6.65
CA ALA A 72 27.45 -12.07 -7.56
C ALA A 72 25.91 -12.05 -7.72
N ALA A 73 25.44 -12.50 -8.90
CA ALA A 73 24.03 -12.46 -9.28
C ALA A 73 23.10 -13.10 -8.23
N ASP A 74 23.59 -14.08 -7.47
CA ASP A 74 22.97 -14.60 -6.25
C ASP A 74 24.00 -14.66 -5.10
N PRO A 75 23.68 -14.12 -3.90
CA PRO A 75 24.52 -14.25 -2.72
C PRO A 75 24.66 -15.72 -2.28
N ALA A 76 25.83 -16.09 -1.75
CA ALA A 76 26.04 -17.43 -1.19
C ALA A 76 25.08 -17.71 0.00
N PRO A 77 24.62 -18.96 0.22
CA PRO A 77 23.68 -19.30 1.29
C PRO A 77 24.12 -18.81 2.68
N GLU A 78 25.41 -18.83 2.98
CA GLU A 78 26.00 -18.39 4.24
C GLU A 78 25.79 -16.89 4.47
N MET A 79 25.75 -16.09 3.39
CA MET A 79 25.48 -14.65 3.48
C MET A 79 24.03 -14.38 3.92
N TRP A 80 23.07 -15.18 3.47
CA TRP A 80 21.67 -15.06 3.92
C TRP A 80 21.52 -15.45 5.39
N ARG A 81 22.24 -16.48 5.85
CA ARG A 81 22.29 -16.87 7.27
C ARG A 81 22.86 -15.74 8.15
N LEU A 82 23.96 -15.13 7.72
CA LEU A 82 24.55 -13.96 8.39
C LEU A 82 23.58 -12.76 8.41
N ALA A 83 22.96 -12.44 7.27
CA ALA A 83 21.99 -11.34 7.18
C ALA A 83 20.80 -11.58 8.11
N TYR A 84 20.27 -12.81 8.16
CA TYR A 84 19.21 -13.17 9.10
C TYR A 84 19.65 -12.94 10.55
N GLY A 85 20.85 -13.39 10.93
CA GLY A 85 21.41 -13.16 12.27
C GLY A 85 21.49 -11.67 12.63
N VAL A 86 22.00 -10.84 11.72
CA VAL A 86 22.08 -9.38 11.91
C VAL A 86 20.69 -8.76 12.07
N LEU A 87 19.72 -9.12 11.23
CA LEU A 87 18.35 -8.60 11.30
C LEU A 87 17.63 -9.07 12.57
N HIS A 88 17.89 -10.30 13.02
CA HIS A 88 17.31 -10.83 14.25
C HIS A 88 17.88 -10.07 15.45
N LYS A 89 19.19 -9.81 15.48
CA LYS A 89 19.83 -8.95 16.48
C LYS A 89 19.19 -7.55 16.52
N ALA A 90 18.93 -6.94 15.36
CA ALA A 90 18.26 -5.65 15.28
C ALA A 90 16.85 -5.68 15.91
N LEU A 91 16.06 -6.72 15.65
CA LEU A 91 14.76 -6.92 16.29
C LEU A 91 14.91 -7.05 17.82
N ARG A 92 15.92 -7.78 18.30
CA ARG A 92 16.16 -7.97 19.74
C ARG A 92 16.56 -6.67 20.43
N THR A 93 17.39 -5.85 19.79
CA THR A 93 17.72 -4.50 20.27
C THR A 93 16.45 -3.67 20.41
N ASP A 94 15.60 -3.64 19.39
CA ASP A 94 14.33 -2.93 19.41
C ASP A 94 13.35 -3.48 20.48
N GLU A 95 13.37 -4.78 20.74
CA GLU A 95 12.60 -5.38 21.85
C GLU A 95 13.10 -4.92 23.21
N ALA A 96 14.42 -4.89 23.42
CA ALA A 96 15.04 -4.46 24.68
C ALA A 96 14.81 -2.96 24.95
N GLU A 97 14.80 -2.14 23.89
CA GLU A 97 14.53 -0.71 23.95
C GLU A 97 13.03 -0.36 24.02
N ASN A 98 12.14 -1.36 24.06
CA ASN A 98 10.69 -1.17 24.01
C ASN A 98 10.21 -0.34 22.81
N ALA A 99 10.82 -0.56 21.64
CA ALA A 99 10.43 0.09 20.40
C ALA A 99 8.95 -0.19 20.05
N THR A 100 8.36 0.72 19.26
CA THR A 100 6.95 0.65 18.90
C THR A 100 6.60 -0.66 18.17
N PRO A 101 5.35 -1.15 18.29
CA PRO A 101 4.89 -2.33 17.55
C PRO A 101 5.12 -2.23 16.03
N ALA A 102 4.92 -1.03 15.46
CA ALA A 102 5.18 -0.73 14.05
C ALA A 102 6.63 -1.03 13.64
N ARG A 103 7.60 -0.58 14.45
CA ARG A 103 9.02 -0.77 14.18
C ARG A 103 9.42 -2.25 14.28
N ARG A 104 8.92 -2.97 15.29
CA ARG A 104 9.17 -4.42 15.46
C ARG A 104 8.56 -5.26 14.34
N LEU A 105 7.35 -4.93 13.88
CA LEU A 105 6.71 -5.64 12.77
C LEU A 105 7.43 -5.46 11.43
N LYS A 106 8.08 -4.30 11.23
CA LYS A 106 8.93 -4.10 10.05
C LYS A 106 10.10 -5.09 10.05
N TRP A 107 10.77 -5.28 11.18
CA TRP A 107 11.82 -6.30 11.29
C TRP A 107 11.28 -7.71 11.04
N LEU A 108 10.14 -8.06 11.63
CA LEU A 108 9.50 -9.36 11.38
C LEU A 108 9.20 -9.57 9.89
N ASN A 109 8.72 -8.54 9.18
CA ASN A 109 8.47 -8.62 7.74
C ASN A 109 9.72 -8.98 6.95
N VAL A 110 10.83 -8.30 7.24
CA VAL A 110 12.12 -8.57 6.57
C VAL A 110 12.69 -9.92 6.98
N LEU A 111 12.54 -10.32 8.26
CA LEU A 111 13.00 -11.62 8.76
C LEU A 111 12.28 -12.78 8.08
N TYR A 112 10.96 -12.72 7.89
CA TYR A 112 10.25 -13.74 7.12
C TYR A 112 10.75 -13.79 5.66
N LYS A 113 10.89 -12.64 5.00
CA LYS A 113 11.42 -12.57 3.62
C LYS A 113 12.84 -13.11 3.50
N THR A 114 13.64 -12.93 4.55
CA THR A 114 15.01 -13.48 4.64
C THR A 114 14.97 -14.98 4.90
N ALA A 115 14.06 -15.44 5.77
CA ALA A 115 13.86 -16.86 6.08
C ALA A 115 13.50 -17.68 4.83
N ASP A 116 12.67 -17.14 3.92
CA ASP A 116 12.34 -17.78 2.64
C ASP A 116 13.56 -18.03 1.72
N ARG A 117 14.70 -17.37 2.00
CA ARG A 117 15.95 -17.51 1.26
C ARG A 117 16.96 -18.42 1.96
N LEU A 118 16.68 -18.87 3.18
CA LEU A 118 17.59 -19.71 3.94
C LEU A 118 17.49 -21.15 3.42
N ASP A 119 18.60 -21.65 2.90
CA ASP A 119 18.75 -23.08 2.62
C ASP A 119 19.18 -23.78 3.91
N LEU A 120 18.18 -24.16 4.72
CA LEU A 120 18.36 -24.89 5.97
C LEU A 120 17.60 -26.23 5.89
N GLY A 121 18.12 -27.24 6.57
CA GLY A 121 17.40 -28.50 6.77
C GLY A 121 15.99 -28.28 7.33
N ALA A 122 15.08 -29.22 7.04
CA ALA A 122 13.65 -29.08 7.35
C ALA A 122 13.38 -28.74 8.83
N ASP A 123 14.13 -29.36 9.76
CA ASP A 123 13.95 -29.14 11.20
C ASP A 123 14.40 -27.74 11.62
N THR A 124 15.55 -27.28 11.15
CA THR A 124 16.06 -25.92 11.44
C THR A 124 15.13 -24.85 10.88
N SER A 125 14.68 -25.01 9.64
CA SER A 125 13.69 -24.12 9.02
C SER A 125 12.41 -24.03 9.86
N LYS A 126 11.92 -25.18 10.34
CA LYS A 126 10.73 -25.24 11.20
C LYS A 126 10.93 -24.49 12.52
N THR A 127 12.08 -24.64 13.16
CA THR A 127 12.39 -23.96 14.43
C THR A 127 12.49 -22.44 14.25
N VAL A 128 13.19 -21.98 13.21
CA VAL A 128 13.31 -20.54 12.89
C VAL A 128 11.93 -19.92 12.60
N LEU A 129 11.10 -20.60 11.82
CA LEU A 129 9.75 -20.12 11.51
C LEU A 129 8.84 -20.13 12.75
N ALA A 130 8.97 -21.11 13.64
CA ALA A 130 8.20 -21.18 14.88
C ALA A 130 8.51 -20.00 15.82
N ASP A 131 9.78 -19.56 15.91
CA ASP A 131 10.16 -18.37 16.67
C ASP A 131 9.51 -17.10 16.09
N LEU A 132 9.57 -16.91 14.77
CA LEU A 132 8.92 -15.78 14.10
C LEU A 132 7.39 -15.80 14.28
N ASP A 133 6.75 -16.96 14.13
CA ASP A 133 5.30 -17.12 14.29
C ASP A 133 4.88 -16.83 15.75
N GLN A 134 5.69 -17.23 16.74
CA GLN A 134 5.45 -16.89 18.15
C GLN A 134 5.60 -15.39 18.40
N ARG A 135 6.65 -14.75 17.86
CA ARG A 135 6.85 -13.30 17.98
C ARG A 135 5.71 -12.51 17.35
N LEU A 136 5.25 -12.91 16.16
CA LEU A 136 4.10 -12.30 15.50
C LEU A 136 2.83 -12.43 16.36
N THR A 137 2.60 -13.61 16.94
CA THR A 137 1.47 -13.88 17.85
C THR A 137 1.56 -13.04 19.13
N ASP A 138 2.75 -12.87 19.69
CA ASP A 138 2.95 -12.07 20.90
C ASP A 138 2.72 -10.58 20.64
N GLN A 139 3.22 -10.06 19.51
CA GLN A 139 2.90 -8.69 19.10
C GLN A 139 1.38 -8.53 19.01
N ALA A 140 0.66 -9.51 18.44
CA ALA A 140 -0.78 -9.45 18.26
C ALA A 140 -1.60 -9.31 19.56
N LYS A 141 -1.04 -9.73 20.71
CA LYS A 141 -1.70 -9.64 22.02
C LYS A 141 -1.54 -8.28 22.70
N VAL A 142 -0.51 -7.51 22.33
CA VAL A 142 -0.16 -6.22 22.98
C VAL A 142 -0.92 -5.05 22.34
N TRP A 143 -1.69 -5.29 21.28
CA TRP A 143 -2.35 -4.22 20.52
C TRP A 143 -3.58 -3.69 21.22
N SER A 144 -3.47 -2.45 21.71
CA SER A 144 -4.62 -1.68 22.15
C SER A 144 -5.41 -1.20 20.93
N PRO A 145 -6.74 -1.48 20.87
CA PRO A 145 -7.60 -0.79 19.92
C PRO A 145 -7.43 0.71 20.08
N VAL A 146 -7.47 1.46 18.98
CA VAL A 146 -7.53 2.93 19.05
C VAL A 146 -8.74 3.30 19.92
N SER A 147 -8.45 3.78 21.13
CA SER A 147 -9.44 4.13 22.14
C SER A 147 -9.98 5.52 21.81
N GLY A 148 -11.28 5.62 21.55
CA GLY A 148 -11.95 6.88 21.31
C GLY A 148 -12.42 7.07 19.87
N ASP A 149 -13.56 7.74 19.78
CA ASP A 149 -14.06 8.38 18.57
C ASP A 149 -13.18 9.59 18.25
N ASN A 150 -11.96 9.38 17.77
CA ASN A 150 -11.36 10.35 16.83
C ASN A 150 -12.05 10.21 15.45
N ALA A 151 -13.37 10.05 15.48
CA ALA A 151 -14.25 10.30 14.37
C ALA A 151 -14.41 11.82 14.33
N ASP A 152 -13.42 12.52 13.77
CA ASP A 152 -13.74 13.79 13.11
C ASP A 152 -14.94 13.46 12.22
N ASP A 153 -16.10 14.04 12.53
CA ASP A 153 -17.42 13.46 12.24
C ASP A 153 -17.55 12.89 10.83
N ALA A 154 -18.00 11.64 10.73
CA ALA A 154 -18.54 11.12 9.48
C ALA A 154 -19.64 12.10 9.05
N PRO A 155 -19.57 12.72 7.85
CA PRO A 155 -20.68 13.56 7.43
C PRO A 155 -21.95 12.70 7.42
N SER A 156 -22.98 13.19 8.11
CA SER A 156 -24.30 12.61 8.03
C SER A 156 -24.66 12.46 6.55
N THR A 157 -25.14 11.27 6.19
CA THR A 157 -25.74 11.01 4.89
C THR A 157 -27.08 11.75 4.85
N GLY A 158 -27.04 13.07 4.80
CA GLY A 158 -28.13 13.86 4.25
C GLY A 158 -28.03 13.78 2.75
N HIS A 159 -28.62 12.76 2.15
CA HIS A 159 -29.02 12.84 0.75
C HIS A 159 -30.43 12.30 0.63
N ASP A 160 -31.37 13.24 0.50
CA ASP A 160 -32.57 13.01 -0.29
C ASP A 160 -32.10 12.57 -1.67
N GLY A 161 -32.53 11.39 -2.11
CA GLY A 161 -32.23 10.88 -3.44
C GLY A 161 -32.77 11.84 -4.50
N GLN A 162 -31.93 12.77 -4.97
CA GLN A 162 -32.21 13.50 -6.20
C GLN A 162 -31.59 12.76 -7.38
N THR A 163 -32.49 12.32 -8.26
CA THR A 163 -32.22 11.72 -9.55
C THR A 163 -31.56 12.74 -10.49
N ALA A 164 -30.41 12.36 -11.04
CA ALA A 164 -29.83 12.64 -12.38
C ALA A 164 -29.91 14.01 -13.08
N ASP A 165 -30.67 15.02 -12.65
CA ASP A 165 -30.90 16.27 -13.42
C ASP A 165 -30.34 17.55 -12.75
N GLY A 166 -29.45 17.41 -11.77
CA GLY A 166 -28.92 18.54 -10.97
C GLY A 166 -27.48 18.39 -10.48
N SER A 167 -26.63 17.63 -11.19
CA SER A 167 -25.25 17.41 -10.75
C SER A 167 -24.40 18.67 -10.79
N THR A 168 -23.62 18.93 -9.73
CA THR A 168 -22.73 20.09 -9.63
C THR A 168 -21.33 19.74 -10.11
N THR A 169 -20.80 20.51 -11.06
CA THR A 169 -19.39 20.41 -11.48
C THR A 169 -18.48 21.05 -10.44
N ILE A 170 -17.48 20.30 -9.97
CA ILE A 170 -16.46 20.78 -9.01
C ILE A 170 -15.11 20.98 -9.70
N PRO A 171 -14.30 21.98 -9.29
CA PRO A 171 -13.00 22.30 -9.90
C PRO A 171 -11.92 21.29 -9.48
N LEU A 172 -12.14 20.03 -9.86
CA LEU A 172 -11.28 18.90 -9.59
C LEU A 172 -10.97 18.21 -10.92
N THR A 173 -9.68 18.06 -11.22
CA THR A 173 -9.23 17.24 -12.34
C THR A 173 -8.90 15.84 -11.83
N VAL A 174 -9.51 14.80 -12.38
CA VAL A 174 -9.19 13.42 -12.02
C VAL A 174 -8.14 12.88 -12.98
N LEU A 175 -6.94 12.57 -12.47
CA LEU A 175 -5.92 11.84 -13.21
C LEU A 175 -6.22 10.35 -13.12
N PHE A 176 -7.03 9.89 -14.07
CA PHE A 176 -7.73 8.63 -14.02
C PHE A 176 -6.91 7.48 -14.59
N TYR A 177 -6.54 6.55 -13.73
CA TYR A 177 -5.99 5.25 -14.09
C TYR A 177 -7.02 4.17 -13.72
N ASP A 178 -7.60 3.50 -14.72
CA ASP A 178 -8.86 2.72 -14.63
C ASP A 178 -8.80 1.50 -13.71
N SER A 179 -8.71 1.73 -12.40
CA SER A 179 -8.58 0.74 -11.34
C SER A 179 -9.84 0.70 -10.45
N PRO A 180 -10.00 -0.34 -9.59
CA PRO A 180 -11.07 -0.34 -8.59
C PRO A 180 -11.09 0.93 -7.72
N ILE A 181 -9.92 1.47 -7.36
CA ILE A 181 -9.79 2.74 -6.60
C ILE A 181 -10.40 3.90 -7.38
N ALA A 182 -9.99 4.07 -8.64
CA ALA A 182 -10.47 5.15 -9.49
C ALA A 182 -11.99 5.08 -9.73
N ARG A 183 -12.52 3.86 -9.88
CA ARG A 183 -13.96 3.62 -10.04
C ARG A 183 -14.75 3.91 -8.77
N ALA A 184 -14.24 3.52 -7.60
CA ALA A 184 -14.85 3.88 -6.31
C ALA A 184 -14.89 5.41 -6.11
N TYR A 185 -13.86 6.14 -6.53
CA TYR A 185 -13.83 7.60 -6.44
C TYR A 185 -14.90 8.23 -7.33
N LEU A 186 -14.95 7.86 -8.61
CA LEU A 186 -15.96 8.40 -9.54
C LEU A 186 -17.39 8.05 -9.10
N ALA A 187 -17.63 6.82 -8.62
CA ALA A 187 -18.92 6.43 -8.07
C ALA A 187 -19.28 7.23 -6.82
N THR A 188 -18.32 7.49 -5.93
CA THR A 188 -18.51 8.33 -4.74
C THR A 188 -18.90 9.76 -5.13
N LEU A 189 -18.19 10.38 -6.07
CA LEU A 189 -18.53 11.73 -6.55
C LEU A 189 -19.94 11.76 -7.15
N ARG A 190 -20.25 10.82 -8.05
CA ARG A 190 -21.57 10.71 -8.68
C ARG A 190 -22.69 10.51 -7.67
N GLY A 191 -22.48 9.63 -6.68
CA GLY A 191 -23.43 9.36 -5.60
C GLY A 191 -23.68 10.57 -4.69
N LEU A 192 -22.77 11.54 -4.67
CA LEU A 192 -22.95 12.83 -4.00
C LEU A 192 -23.60 13.89 -4.90
N GLY A 193 -23.90 13.57 -6.16
CA GLY A 193 -24.35 14.54 -7.16
C GLY A 193 -23.23 15.44 -7.70
N LEU A 194 -21.97 15.03 -7.58
CA LEU A 194 -20.80 15.80 -8.01
C LEU A 194 -20.20 15.24 -9.31
N ARG A 195 -19.71 16.14 -10.17
CA ARG A 195 -18.95 15.81 -11.38
C ARG A 195 -17.58 16.51 -11.35
N PRO A 196 -16.45 15.82 -11.53
CA PRO A 196 -15.19 16.52 -11.74
C PRO A 196 -15.23 17.34 -13.04
N GLU A 197 -14.66 18.54 -13.01
CA GLU A 197 -14.51 19.41 -14.18
C GLU A 197 -13.86 18.70 -15.36
N ARG A 198 -12.83 17.89 -15.09
CA ARG A 198 -12.06 17.19 -16.11
C ARG A 198 -11.65 15.80 -15.64
N ILE A 199 -11.65 14.85 -16.58
CA ILE A 199 -11.00 13.54 -16.41
C ILE A 199 -9.88 13.40 -17.44
N ILE A 200 -8.65 13.22 -16.96
CA ILE A 200 -7.50 12.85 -17.78
C ILE A 200 -7.35 11.33 -17.70
N ASN A 201 -7.86 10.62 -18.70
CA ASN A 201 -7.82 9.16 -18.80
C ASN A 201 -6.44 8.68 -19.26
N LEU A 202 -5.69 8.08 -18.35
CA LEU A 202 -4.39 7.48 -18.60
C LEU A 202 -4.53 6.06 -19.13
N VAL A 203 -4.13 5.86 -20.38
CA VAL A 203 -4.19 4.55 -21.04
C VAL A 203 -2.78 4.01 -21.25
N ALA A 204 -2.52 2.79 -20.78
CA ALA A 204 -1.20 2.19 -20.94
C ALA A 204 -0.92 1.82 -22.41
N ALA A 205 0.18 2.34 -22.96
CA ALA A 205 0.68 2.02 -24.30
C ALA A 205 1.23 0.59 -24.42
N LYS A 206 1.51 -0.03 -23.27
CA LYS A 206 2.05 -1.40 -23.12
C LYS A 206 1.07 -2.22 -22.27
N ASP A 207 0.94 -3.51 -22.59
CA ASP A 207 0.09 -4.44 -21.84
C ASP A 207 0.65 -4.56 -20.42
N LEU A 208 -0.21 -4.39 -19.41
CA LEU A 208 0.21 -4.27 -18.03
C LEU A 208 0.95 -5.50 -17.49
N VAL A 209 0.69 -6.67 -18.08
CA VAL A 209 1.27 -7.96 -17.68
C VAL A 209 2.55 -8.23 -18.47
N THR A 210 2.43 -8.31 -19.80
CA THR A 210 3.54 -8.71 -20.67
C THR A 210 4.55 -7.60 -20.94
N LYS A 211 4.21 -6.35 -20.59
CA LYS A 211 4.96 -5.12 -20.90
C LYS A 211 5.19 -4.90 -22.41
N LYS A 212 4.57 -5.71 -23.26
CA LYS A 212 4.65 -5.60 -24.71
C LYS A 212 3.77 -4.44 -25.19
N PRO A 213 4.20 -3.69 -26.21
CA PRO A 213 3.39 -2.64 -26.83
C PRO A 213 2.02 -3.13 -27.31
N VAL A 214 0.98 -2.32 -27.10
CA VAL A 214 -0.40 -2.64 -27.49
C VAL A 214 -0.75 -1.99 -28.82
N GLY A 215 -1.22 -2.79 -29.78
CA GLY A 215 -1.84 -2.30 -31.02
C GLY A 215 -0.93 -1.44 -31.90
N ARG A 216 0.39 -1.73 -31.98
CA ARG A 216 1.37 -0.90 -32.72
C ARG A 216 0.97 -0.62 -34.18
N TRP A 217 0.34 -1.59 -34.83
CA TRP A 217 -0.05 -1.54 -36.24
C TRP A 217 -1.44 -0.92 -36.47
N LEU A 218 -2.17 -0.57 -35.39
CA LEU A 218 -3.52 -0.01 -35.50
C LEU A 218 -3.45 1.50 -35.73
N PRO A 219 -4.39 2.07 -36.53
CA PRO A 219 -4.60 3.51 -36.61
C PRO A 219 -4.79 4.15 -35.23
N ARG A 220 -4.40 5.42 -35.06
CA ARG A 220 -4.30 6.09 -33.74
C ARG A 220 -5.59 6.01 -32.89
N SER A 221 -6.75 6.26 -33.51
CA SER A 221 -8.06 6.19 -32.83
C SER A 221 -8.37 4.76 -32.35
N ILE A 222 -8.27 3.78 -33.25
CA ILE A 222 -8.52 2.36 -32.96
C ILE A 222 -7.54 1.84 -31.91
N ARG A 223 -6.27 2.22 -32.02
CA ARG A 223 -5.23 1.84 -31.05
C ARG A 223 -5.56 2.32 -29.65
N ARG A 224 -6.06 3.54 -29.52
CA ARG A 224 -6.42 4.14 -28.22
C ARG A 224 -7.54 3.35 -27.55
N ASP A 225 -8.61 3.05 -28.29
CA ASP A 225 -9.77 2.34 -27.75
C ASP A 225 -9.42 0.88 -27.41
N TYR A 226 -8.63 0.23 -28.27
CA TYR A 226 -8.11 -1.11 -28.02
C TYR A 226 -7.18 -1.14 -26.79
N ALA A 227 -6.27 -0.17 -26.66
CA ALA A 227 -5.39 -0.05 -25.50
C ALA A 227 -6.18 0.21 -24.21
N ALA A 228 -7.21 1.06 -24.26
CA ALA A 228 -8.10 1.32 -23.12
C ALA A 228 -8.85 0.06 -22.69
N HIS A 229 -9.43 -0.68 -23.65
CA HIS A 229 -10.05 -1.96 -23.38
C HIS A 229 -9.06 -2.95 -22.76
N ARG A 230 -7.85 -3.06 -23.32
CA ARG A 230 -6.83 -4.00 -22.82
C ARG A 230 -6.35 -3.63 -21.42
N HIS A 231 -6.09 -2.35 -21.17
CA HIS A 231 -5.75 -1.82 -19.85
C HIS A 231 -6.83 -2.26 -18.84
N ARG A 232 -8.09 -1.88 -19.11
CA ARG A 232 -9.24 -2.20 -18.25
C ARG A 232 -9.37 -3.69 -17.96
N THR A 233 -9.29 -4.54 -18.98
CA THR A 233 -9.39 -5.99 -18.80
C THR A 233 -8.26 -6.57 -17.96
N ARG A 234 -7.03 -6.03 -18.06
CA ARG A 234 -5.89 -6.51 -17.26
C ARG A 234 -5.98 -6.11 -15.80
N ILE A 235 -6.31 -4.85 -15.52
CA ILE A 235 -6.34 -4.33 -14.15
C ILE A 235 -7.55 -4.84 -13.36
N HIS A 236 -8.68 -5.09 -14.01
CA HIS A 236 -9.89 -5.65 -13.40
C HIS A 236 -9.97 -7.19 -13.43
N TYR A 237 -8.91 -7.88 -13.86
CA TYR A 237 -8.92 -9.36 -13.95
C TYR A 237 -9.30 -10.04 -12.63
N TRP A 238 -8.66 -9.65 -11.51
CA TRP A 238 -8.91 -10.26 -10.21
C TRP A 238 -10.28 -9.93 -9.63
N PRO A 239 -10.74 -8.66 -9.59
CA PRO A 239 -12.11 -8.33 -9.23
C PRO A 239 -13.15 -9.13 -10.02
N GLN A 240 -13.02 -9.17 -11.35
CA GLN A 240 -13.96 -9.91 -12.20
C GLN A 240 -13.89 -11.43 -11.99
N ARG A 241 -12.70 -11.98 -11.72
CA ARG A 241 -12.57 -13.40 -11.39
C ARG A 241 -13.26 -13.71 -10.07
N LEU A 242 -13.02 -12.93 -9.02
CA LEU A 242 -13.62 -13.12 -7.70
C LEU A 242 -15.14 -12.93 -7.71
N GLN A 243 -15.67 -11.99 -8.48
CA GLN A 243 -17.12 -11.86 -8.69
C GLN A 243 -17.76 -13.13 -9.27
N ARG A 244 -17.02 -13.91 -10.07
CA ARG A 244 -17.49 -15.18 -10.64
C ARG A 244 -17.25 -16.37 -9.72
N THR A 245 -16.06 -16.47 -9.11
CA THR A 245 -15.63 -17.65 -8.36
C THR A 245 -15.92 -17.59 -6.86
N ALA A 246 -16.15 -16.40 -6.31
CA ALA A 246 -16.38 -16.13 -4.88
C ALA A 246 -17.51 -15.10 -4.68
N LYS A 247 -18.59 -15.21 -5.50
CA LYS A 247 -19.69 -14.24 -5.53
C LYS A 247 -20.28 -13.95 -4.14
N GLY A 248 -20.54 -14.99 -3.35
CA GLY A 248 -21.10 -14.85 -2.00
C GLY A 248 -20.23 -14.01 -1.08
N THR A 249 -18.91 -14.24 -1.09
CA THR A 249 -17.94 -13.43 -0.33
C THR A 249 -17.94 -11.98 -0.79
N VAL A 250 -17.90 -11.74 -2.10
CA VAL A 250 -17.90 -10.37 -2.65
C VAL A 250 -19.18 -9.63 -2.28
N THR A 251 -20.35 -10.26 -2.44
CA THR A 251 -21.64 -9.66 -2.07
C THR A 251 -21.70 -9.33 -0.57
N THR A 252 -21.27 -10.26 0.29
CA THR A 252 -21.28 -10.04 1.75
C THR A 252 -20.32 -8.92 2.16
N LEU A 253 -19.14 -8.86 1.54
CA LEU A 253 -18.16 -7.80 1.76
C LEU A 253 -18.71 -6.42 1.36
N LEU A 254 -19.33 -6.31 0.18
CA LEU A 254 -19.95 -5.07 -0.30
C LEU A 254 -21.14 -4.64 0.58
N HIS A 255 -21.97 -5.59 1.04
CA HIS A 255 -23.02 -5.29 2.02
C HIS A 255 -22.45 -4.77 3.34
N GLY A 256 -21.35 -5.36 3.84
CA GLY A 256 -20.64 -4.87 5.01
C GLY A 256 -20.17 -3.43 4.82
N ILE A 257 -19.56 -3.12 3.68
CA ILE A 257 -19.10 -1.76 3.32
C ILE A 257 -20.28 -0.79 3.28
N SER A 258 -21.38 -1.17 2.61
CA SER A 258 -22.58 -0.35 2.54
C SER A 258 -23.09 0.02 3.92
N ARG A 259 -23.25 -0.97 4.80
CA ARG A 259 -23.76 -0.80 6.16
C ARG A 259 -22.81 0.00 7.06
N GLN A 260 -21.52 -0.34 7.07
CA GLN A 260 -20.56 0.20 8.06
C GLN A 260 -19.92 1.51 7.59
N PHE A 261 -19.69 1.69 6.28
CA PHE A 261 -19.14 2.93 5.73
C PHE A 261 -20.23 3.86 5.21
N GLY A 262 -21.50 3.43 5.16
CA GLY A 262 -22.63 4.28 4.78
C GLY A 262 -22.62 4.66 3.29
N PHE A 263 -22.20 3.74 2.41
CA PHE A 263 -22.31 3.93 0.97
C PHE A 263 -23.57 3.21 0.47
N PRO A 264 -24.48 3.88 -0.26
CA PRO A 264 -25.64 3.18 -0.84
C PRO A 264 -25.20 2.01 -1.74
N ALA A 265 -25.92 0.89 -1.70
CA ALA A 265 -25.58 -0.30 -2.50
C ALA A 265 -25.44 0.03 -4.00
N GLN A 266 -26.31 0.90 -4.52
CA GLN A 266 -26.23 1.37 -5.91
C GLN A 266 -24.90 2.06 -6.24
N VAL A 267 -24.32 2.83 -5.30
CA VAL A 267 -23.01 3.48 -5.51
C VAL A 267 -21.90 2.43 -5.58
N LEU A 268 -21.99 1.37 -4.79
CA LEU A 268 -21.05 0.25 -4.85
C LEU A 268 -21.15 -0.49 -6.19
N ASP A 269 -22.38 -0.80 -6.63
CA ASP A 269 -22.64 -1.46 -7.90
C ASP A 269 -22.19 -0.62 -9.10
N ASP A 270 -22.42 0.69 -9.05
CA ASP A 270 -21.97 1.65 -10.07
C ASP A 270 -20.45 1.61 -10.28
N ALA A 271 -19.66 1.47 -9.21
CA ALA A 271 -18.20 1.35 -9.32
C ALA A 271 -17.77 0.08 -10.07
N HIS A 272 -18.57 -1.00 -9.99
CA HIS A 272 -18.31 -2.27 -10.66
C HIS A 272 -18.96 -2.38 -12.05
N SER A 273 -19.90 -1.48 -12.37
CA SER A 273 -20.60 -1.43 -13.67
C SER A 273 -19.70 -1.01 -14.84
N MET A 274 -18.54 -0.40 -14.56
CA MET A 274 -17.62 0.14 -15.57
C MET A 274 -18.26 1.15 -16.53
N THR A 275 -19.20 1.95 -16.01
CA THR A 275 -19.89 3.02 -16.74
C THR A 275 -18.91 3.90 -17.54
N PRO A 276 -19.25 4.32 -18.78
CA PRO A 276 -18.41 5.21 -19.58
C PRO A 276 -18.03 6.51 -18.85
N LEU A 277 -16.84 7.04 -19.11
CA LEU A 277 -16.34 8.24 -18.42
C LEU A 277 -17.21 9.48 -18.66
N SER A 278 -17.93 9.54 -19.79
CA SER A 278 -18.90 10.60 -20.11
C SER A 278 -20.05 10.67 -19.11
N GLY A 279 -20.32 9.59 -18.40
CA GLY A 279 -21.27 9.57 -17.28
C GLY A 279 -20.79 10.37 -16.06
N TYR A 280 -19.51 10.74 -15.99
CA TYR A 280 -18.90 11.39 -14.82
C TYR A 280 -18.37 12.80 -15.10
N SER A 281 -17.96 13.11 -16.33
CA SER A 281 -17.47 14.44 -16.72
C SER A 281 -17.74 14.71 -18.18
N ASP A 282 -17.94 15.97 -18.52
CA ASP A 282 -18.15 16.42 -19.91
C ASP A 282 -16.80 16.70 -20.62
N THR A 283 -15.73 16.90 -19.84
CA THR A 283 -14.37 17.12 -20.36
C THR A 283 -13.50 15.91 -20.11
N ILE A 284 -13.27 15.11 -21.16
CA ILE A 284 -12.46 13.89 -21.07
C ILE A 284 -11.33 13.94 -22.08
N ASP A 285 -10.11 13.98 -21.56
CA ASP A 285 -8.90 13.87 -22.35
C ASP A 285 -8.31 12.47 -22.17
N THR A 286 -7.88 11.82 -23.25
CA THR A 286 -7.24 10.50 -23.16
C THR A 286 -5.80 10.57 -23.63
N VAL A 287 -4.88 10.22 -22.73
CA VAL A 287 -3.43 10.24 -22.96
C VAL A 287 -2.91 8.81 -22.94
N LEU A 288 -2.25 8.41 -24.03
CA LEU A 288 -1.59 7.11 -24.12
C LEU A 288 -0.18 7.24 -23.52
N ILE A 289 0.12 6.49 -22.45
CA ILE A 289 1.36 6.62 -21.69
C ILE A 289 2.12 5.28 -21.60
N SER A 290 3.43 5.32 -21.67
CA SER A 290 4.31 4.18 -21.37
C SER A 290 4.58 4.01 -19.86
N GLY A 291 4.27 5.04 -19.07
CA GLY A 291 4.36 5.13 -17.63
C GLY A 291 4.18 6.59 -17.19
N LEU A 292 4.31 6.90 -15.90
CA LEU A 292 4.17 8.28 -15.41
C LEU A 292 5.37 9.17 -15.76
N LYS A 293 6.50 8.59 -16.18
CA LYS A 293 7.68 9.30 -16.72
C LYS A 293 7.58 9.61 -18.22
N ASP A 294 6.42 9.41 -18.83
CA ASP A 294 6.25 9.60 -20.27
C ASP A 294 6.26 11.10 -20.64
N ASP A 295 7.12 11.48 -21.59
CA ASP A 295 7.27 12.87 -22.02
C ASP A 295 5.96 13.48 -22.55
N ALA A 296 5.10 12.67 -23.18
CA ALA A 296 3.82 13.14 -23.67
C ALA A 296 2.87 13.50 -22.52
N LEU A 297 2.91 12.75 -21.41
CA LEU A 297 2.16 13.08 -20.20
C LEU A 297 2.71 14.36 -19.57
N ALA A 298 4.04 14.46 -19.43
CA ALA A 298 4.68 15.64 -18.86
C ALA A 298 4.37 16.90 -19.69
N ALA A 299 4.45 16.82 -21.02
CA ALA A 299 4.10 17.92 -21.91
C ALA A 299 2.62 18.30 -21.82
N TYR A 300 1.72 17.31 -21.70
CA TYR A 300 0.29 17.58 -21.51
C TYR A 300 0.03 18.29 -20.18
N LEU A 301 0.58 17.80 -19.07
CA LEU A 301 0.37 18.38 -17.74
C LEU A 301 0.99 19.77 -17.58
N ARG A 302 2.15 20.04 -18.21
CA ARG A 302 2.76 21.38 -18.23
C ARG A 302 1.84 22.45 -18.83
N ASN A 303 1.02 22.07 -19.81
CA ASN A 303 0.09 22.98 -20.49
C ASN A 303 -1.29 23.05 -19.84
N LEU A 304 -1.54 22.27 -18.78
CA LEU A 304 -2.79 22.32 -18.04
C LEU A 304 -2.85 23.63 -17.24
N PRO A 305 -4.02 24.31 -17.15
CA PRO A 305 -4.17 25.43 -16.22
C PRO A 305 -3.98 24.98 -14.77
N ALA A 306 -3.89 25.95 -13.85
CA ALA A 306 -3.79 25.66 -12.43
C ALA A 306 -4.97 24.78 -11.97
N ALA A 307 -4.66 23.65 -11.32
CA ALA A 307 -5.66 22.65 -11.01
C ALA A 307 -5.28 21.81 -9.79
N THR A 308 -6.31 21.37 -9.06
CA THR A 308 -6.17 20.27 -8.09
C THR A 308 -6.41 18.96 -8.81
N VAL A 309 -5.40 18.09 -8.77
CA VAL A 309 -5.35 16.84 -9.54
C VAL A 309 -5.52 15.66 -8.59
N LEU A 310 -6.70 15.04 -8.60
CA LEU A 310 -6.94 13.81 -7.84
C LEU A 310 -6.26 12.62 -8.53
N TYR A 311 -5.21 12.11 -7.92
CA TYR A 311 -4.43 10.98 -8.40
C TYR A 311 -5.05 9.64 -7.98
N THR A 312 -5.40 8.80 -8.95
CA THR A 312 -6.11 7.52 -8.71
C THR A 312 -5.25 6.26 -8.92
N GLY A 313 -3.93 6.40 -9.08
CA GLY A 313 -2.99 5.30 -9.27
C GLY A 313 -2.27 5.31 -10.62
N GLY A 314 -1.46 4.29 -10.88
CA GLY A 314 -0.60 4.20 -12.07
C GLY A 314 0.91 4.12 -11.79
N GLY A 315 1.31 4.15 -10.50
CA GLY A 315 2.70 4.00 -10.06
C GLY A 315 3.17 5.13 -9.14
N ILE A 316 4.47 5.38 -9.14
CA ILE A 316 5.08 6.52 -8.43
C ILE A 316 5.07 7.73 -9.36
N VAL A 317 4.49 8.84 -8.89
CA VAL A 317 4.49 10.11 -9.63
C VAL A 317 5.92 10.69 -9.60
N PRO A 318 6.56 10.94 -10.75
CA PRO A 318 7.92 11.47 -10.81
C PRO A 318 8.02 12.88 -10.22
N ARG A 319 9.19 13.21 -9.66
CA ARG A 319 9.52 14.55 -9.16
C ARG A 319 9.20 15.65 -10.19
N ASP A 320 9.58 15.46 -11.45
CA ASP A 320 9.34 16.43 -12.52
C ASP A 320 7.85 16.76 -12.75
N LEU A 321 6.93 15.86 -12.38
CA LEU A 321 5.49 16.14 -12.41
C LEU A 321 5.02 16.83 -11.12
N LEU A 322 5.57 16.44 -9.97
CA LEU A 322 5.24 17.04 -8.66
C LEU A 322 5.77 18.47 -8.53
N ASP A 323 6.86 18.80 -9.22
CA ASP A 323 7.46 20.14 -9.24
C ASP A 323 6.68 21.12 -10.14
N LEU A 324 5.63 20.67 -10.84
CA LEU A 324 4.69 21.54 -11.55
C LEU A 324 3.80 22.29 -10.54
N THR A 325 4.28 23.41 -10.01
CA THR A 325 3.66 24.13 -8.88
C THR A 325 2.25 24.65 -9.12
N HIS A 326 1.82 24.80 -10.37
CA HIS A 326 0.43 25.14 -10.71
C HIS A 326 -0.52 23.95 -10.56
N LEU A 327 0.00 22.72 -10.46
CA LEU A 327 -0.75 21.51 -10.24
C LEU A 327 -0.56 21.00 -8.81
N ARG A 328 -1.66 20.82 -8.08
CA ARG A 328 -1.64 20.24 -6.73
C ARG A 328 -2.14 18.82 -6.78
N PHE A 329 -1.24 17.85 -6.72
CA PHE A 329 -1.60 16.43 -6.74
C PHE A 329 -2.15 16.00 -5.39
N LEU A 330 -3.40 15.57 -5.37
CA LEU A 330 -4.08 15.03 -4.20
C LEU A 330 -4.07 13.51 -4.28
N HIS A 331 -3.69 12.83 -3.20
CA HIS A 331 -3.78 11.39 -3.08
C HIS A 331 -4.51 11.00 -1.80
N VAL A 332 -5.34 9.95 -1.87
CA VAL A 332 -5.93 9.32 -0.69
C VAL A 332 -5.28 7.96 -0.49
N HIS A 333 -4.51 7.85 0.59
CA HIS A 333 -3.74 6.68 1.01
C HIS A 333 -4.44 5.93 2.15
N PRO A 334 -4.52 4.59 2.16
CA PRO A 334 -5.27 3.79 3.13
C PRO A 334 -4.41 3.49 4.36
N GLY A 335 -3.82 4.53 4.91
CA GLY A 335 -3.07 4.51 6.16
C GLY A 335 -3.22 5.84 6.87
N TYR A 336 -3.10 5.82 8.20
CA TYR A 336 -3.15 7.00 9.04
C TYR A 336 -1.76 7.66 8.98
N LEU A 337 -1.63 8.75 8.23
CA LEU A 337 -0.35 9.44 8.04
C LEU A 337 -0.08 10.36 9.25
N PRO A 338 1.19 10.54 9.68
CA PRO A 338 2.42 9.94 9.15
C PRO A 338 2.67 8.49 9.58
N ASP A 339 1.93 7.97 10.55
CA ASP A 339 2.17 6.72 11.28
C ASP A 339 2.32 5.50 10.35
N ILE A 340 1.51 5.42 9.28
CA ILE A 340 1.44 4.26 8.36
C ILE A 340 1.57 4.73 6.90
N ARG A 341 2.81 4.78 6.37
CA ARG A 341 3.14 5.11 4.97
C ARG A 341 3.44 3.85 4.15
N GLY A 342 3.34 3.93 2.82
CA GLY A 342 3.90 2.95 1.90
C GLY A 342 2.89 1.91 1.39
N ALA A 343 3.29 0.64 1.38
CA ALA A 343 2.48 -0.44 0.79
C ALA A 343 1.65 -1.17 1.84
N ASP A 344 0.62 -1.88 1.38
CA ASP A 344 -0.28 -2.72 2.17
C ASP A 344 -0.95 -2.06 3.39
N CYS A 345 -1.13 -0.74 3.35
CA CYS A 345 -1.51 0.04 4.52
C CYS A 345 -2.92 -0.24 5.05
N THR A 346 -3.84 -0.71 4.20
CA THR A 346 -5.15 -1.23 4.66
C THR A 346 -4.93 -2.38 5.66
N LEU A 347 -4.03 -3.31 5.35
CA LEU A 347 -3.71 -4.43 6.23
C LEU A 347 -2.82 -4.00 7.41
N TRP A 348 -1.87 -3.08 7.23
CA TRP A 348 -1.06 -2.57 8.35
C TRP A 348 -1.93 -1.86 9.38
N SER A 349 -2.91 -1.07 8.94
CA SER A 349 -3.89 -0.43 9.84
C SER A 349 -4.68 -1.48 10.62
N ALA A 350 -5.20 -2.51 9.94
CA ALA A 350 -5.94 -3.60 10.58
C ALA A 350 -5.08 -4.37 11.60
N LEU A 351 -3.82 -4.65 11.25
CA LEU A 351 -2.88 -5.35 12.11
C LEU A 351 -2.51 -4.51 13.33
N LEU A 352 -2.00 -3.29 13.13
CA LEU A 352 -1.46 -2.45 14.20
C LEU A 352 -2.53 -1.89 15.15
N HIS A 353 -3.71 -1.58 14.61
CA HIS A 353 -4.71 -0.76 15.30
C HIS A 353 -6.09 -1.41 15.41
N ARG A 354 -6.28 -2.62 14.83
CA ARG A 354 -7.57 -3.32 14.75
C ARG A 354 -8.67 -2.45 14.14
N ARG A 355 -8.27 -1.49 13.31
CA ARG A 355 -9.14 -0.46 12.71
C ARG A 355 -8.55 -0.02 11.38
N LEU A 356 -9.42 0.26 10.43
CA LEU A 356 -9.01 0.77 9.11
C LEU A 356 -8.81 2.28 9.18
N SER A 357 -7.93 2.80 8.32
CA SER A 357 -7.66 4.23 8.24
C SER A 357 -7.35 4.67 6.82
N ALA A 358 -7.52 5.96 6.56
CA ALA A 358 -7.02 6.58 5.34
C ALA A 358 -6.68 8.06 5.58
N SER A 359 -5.82 8.60 4.72
CA SER A 359 -5.39 9.99 4.74
C SER A 359 -5.39 10.56 3.32
N CYS A 360 -5.99 11.73 3.18
CA CYS A 360 -5.89 12.58 2.01
C CYS A 360 -4.77 13.60 2.22
N PHE A 361 -3.86 13.73 1.26
CA PHE A 361 -2.70 14.60 1.37
C PHE A 361 -2.25 15.10 -0.01
N TYR A 362 -1.51 16.20 -0.01
CA TYR A 362 -0.81 16.69 -1.20
C TYR A 362 0.45 15.86 -1.41
N MET A 363 0.61 15.29 -2.60
CA MET A 363 1.77 14.44 -2.89
C MET A 363 3.07 15.23 -2.86
N ALA A 364 4.12 14.60 -2.35
CA ALA A 364 5.50 15.11 -2.35
C ALA A 364 6.44 14.00 -2.87
N PRO A 365 7.71 14.32 -3.22
CA PRO A 365 8.63 13.34 -3.80
C PRO A 365 8.90 12.09 -2.94
N GLY A 366 8.75 12.17 -1.61
CA GLY A 366 8.86 11.02 -0.72
C GLY A 366 7.56 10.22 -0.61
N ILE A 367 7.66 8.91 -0.33
CA ILE A 367 6.51 7.99 -0.24
C ILE A 367 5.56 8.42 0.89
N ASP A 368 4.40 8.96 0.50
CA ASP A 368 3.32 9.42 1.38
C ASP A 368 3.76 10.45 2.44
N THR A 369 4.68 11.33 2.06
CA THR A 369 5.32 12.30 2.97
C THR A 369 4.77 13.73 2.91
N GLY A 370 3.90 14.04 1.94
CA GLY A 370 3.45 15.42 1.75
C GLY A 370 2.31 15.84 2.68
N ASP A 371 1.94 17.12 2.62
CA ASP A 371 1.08 17.75 3.62
C ASP A 371 -0.33 17.14 3.69
N ILE A 372 -0.75 16.77 4.90
CA ILE A 372 -2.01 16.08 5.16
C ILE A 372 -3.16 17.07 5.12
N VAL A 373 -4.14 16.82 4.24
CA VAL A 373 -5.40 17.57 4.15
C VAL A 373 -6.41 17.03 5.16
N ALA A 374 -6.55 15.71 5.23
CA ALA A 374 -7.42 15.02 6.19
C ALA A 374 -6.90 13.62 6.47
N ARG A 375 -7.10 13.10 7.68
CA ARG A 375 -6.81 11.70 8.03
C ARG A 375 -7.87 11.19 8.98
N ARG A 376 -8.33 9.95 8.80
CA ARG A 376 -9.44 9.40 9.59
C ARG A 376 -9.23 7.94 9.91
N TRP A 377 -9.62 7.57 11.12
CA TRP A 377 -9.96 6.20 11.44
C TRP A 377 -11.38 5.94 10.95
N LEU A 378 -11.59 4.82 10.25
CA LEU A 378 -12.90 4.44 9.75
C LEU A 378 -13.75 3.80 10.85
N PRO A 379 -15.07 3.69 10.68
CA PRO A 379 -15.91 2.88 11.56
C PRO A 379 -15.37 1.45 11.70
N PRO A 380 -15.60 0.78 12.85
CA PRO A 380 -15.25 -0.62 13.02
C PRO A 380 -15.79 -1.47 11.88
N PHE A 381 -14.90 -2.28 11.29
CA PHE A 381 -15.20 -3.11 10.13
C PHE A 381 -14.66 -4.51 10.36
N ALA A 382 -15.54 -5.50 10.37
CA ALA A 382 -15.18 -6.90 10.42
C ALA A 382 -15.36 -7.46 9.00
N ALA A 383 -14.27 -7.79 8.31
CA ALA A 383 -14.37 -8.27 6.94
C ALA A 383 -15.03 -9.66 6.91
N PRO A 384 -16.19 -9.83 6.26
CA PRO A 384 -16.89 -11.11 6.22
C PRO A 384 -16.34 -11.99 5.08
N LEU A 385 -15.06 -12.36 5.17
CA LEU A 385 -14.45 -13.25 4.18
C LEU A 385 -14.85 -14.69 4.46
N ALA A 386 -15.09 -15.46 3.40
CA ALA A 386 -15.44 -16.87 3.55
C ALA A 386 -14.22 -17.68 4.03
N PRO A 387 -14.36 -18.57 5.04
CA PRO A 387 -13.25 -19.36 5.57
C PRO A 387 -12.53 -20.22 4.52
N GLU A 388 -13.27 -20.73 3.53
CA GLU A 388 -12.78 -21.57 2.44
C GLU A 388 -12.05 -20.78 1.33
N LEU A 389 -12.09 -19.44 1.36
CA LEU A 389 -11.41 -18.62 0.36
C LEU A 389 -9.89 -18.72 0.58
N GLU A 390 -9.16 -19.21 -0.42
CA GLU A 390 -7.71 -19.34 -0.32
C GLU A 390 -7.01 -17.99 -0.04
N ALA A 391 -5.90 -18.02 0.71
CA ALA A 391 -5.18 -16.81 1.15
C ALA A 391 -4.86 -15.79 0.03
N PRO A 392 -4.37 -16.18 -1.17
CA PRO A 392 -4.13 -15.22 -2.25
C PRO A 392 -5.42 -14.53 -2.73
N ASN A 393 -6.56 -15.22 -2.69
CA ASN A 393 -7.85 -14.67 -3.08
C ASN A 393 -8.45 -13.78 -1.99
N ARG A 394 -8.20 -14.07 -0.71
CA ARG A 394 -8.54 -13.18 0.41
C ARG A 394 -7.82 -11.85 0.30
N TYR A 395 -6.51 -11.88 0.06
CA TYR A 395 -5.72 -10.66 -0.20
C TYR A 395 -6.29 -9.85 -1.37
N ARG A 396 -6.60 -10.53 -2.48
CA ARG A 396 -7.20 -9.88 -3.67
C ARG A 396 -8.61 -9.35 -3.41
N ALA A 397 -9.39 -9.99 -2.53
CA ALA A 397 -10.70 -9.48 -2.14
C ALA A 397 -10.56 -8.15 -1.39
N ILE A 398 -9.59 -8.05 -0.46
CA ILE A 398 -9.30 -6.80 0.25
C ILE A 398 -8.91 -5.67 -0.73
N TYR A 399 -7.93 -5.87 -1.60
CA TYR A 399 -7.49 -4.80 -2.50
C TYR A 399 -8.40 -4.56 -3.72
N GLY A 400 -9.23 -5.54 -4.08
CA GLY A 400 -10.21 -5.41 -5.16
C GLY A 400 -11.52 -4.76 -4.73
N PHE A 401 -11.91 -4.92 -3.46
CA PHE A 401 -13.25 -4.54 -2.98
C PHE A 401 -13.30 -3.81 -1.65
N LEU A 402 -12.30 -3.88 -0.76
CA LEU A 402 -12.32 -3.11 0.49
C LEU A 402 -11.47 -1.84 0.43
N ASP A 403 -10.20 -1.97 0.05
CA ASP A 403 -9.23 -0.85 -0.06
C ASP A 403 -9.77 0.35 -0.87
N PRO A 404 -10.43 0.15 -2.04
CA PRO A 404 -11.04 1.27 -2.78
C PRO A 404 -12.01 2.10 -1.94
N TRP A 405 -12.83 1.44 -1.10
CA TRP A 405 -13.84 2.11 -0.28
C TRP A 405 -13.29 2.66 1.03
N VAL A 406 -12.20 2.08 1.55
CA VAL A 406 -11.44 2.68 2.66
C VAL A 406 -10.93 4.07 2.25
N ARG A 407 -10.35 4.18 1.06
CA ARG A 407 -9.93 5.46 0.48
C ARG A 407 -11.12 6.37 0.16
N ALA A 408 -12.15 5.81 -0.48
CA ALA A 408 -13.33 6.59 -0.87
C ALA A 408 -14.06 7.19 0.34
N TYR A 409 -14.04 6.54 1.51
CA TYR A 409 -14.62 7.06 2.74
C TYR A 409 -14.02 8.42 3.13
N VAL A 410 -12.70 8.55 3.06
CA VAL A 410 -12.01 9.82 3.33
C VAL A 410 -12.17 10.81 2.19
N LEU A 411 -12.13 10.34 0.93
CA LEU A 411 -12.42 11.20 -0.22
C LEU A 411 -13.79 11.87 -0.07
N ARG A 412 -14.83 11.11 0.30
CA ARG A 412 -16.18 11.63 0.54
C ARG A 412 -16.17 12.79 1.53
N SER A 413 -15.49 12.65 2.66
CA SER A 413 -15.36 13.74 3.64
C SER A 413 -14.63 14.94 3.05
N VAL A 414 -13.53 14.74 2.32
CA VAL A 414 -12.75 15.84 1.74
C VAL A 414 -13.59 16.63 0.75
N VAL A 415 -14.32 15.97 -0.15
CA VAL A 415 -15.11 16.67 -1.18
C VAL A 415 -16.38 17.30 -0.63
N THR A 416 -16.94 16.79 0.48
CA THR A 416 -18.12 17.40 1.11
C THR A 416 -17.77 18.58 2.01
N GLN A 417 -16.58 18.57 2.63
CA GLN A 417 -16.16 19.61 3.58
C GLN A 417 -15.38 20.76 2.92
N ASN A 418 -14.87 20.56 1.70
CA ASN A 418 -14.13 21.59 0.98
C ASN A 418 -14.94 22.14 -0.19
N ARG A 419 -14.90 23.46 -0.37
CA ARG A 419 -15.46 24.16 -1.54
C ARG A 419 -14.38 24.74 -2.44
N GLU A 420 -13.22 25.08 -1.87
CA GLU A 420 -12.06 25.62 -2.57
C GLU A 420 -10.96 24.56 -2.73
N PHE A 421 -11.09 23.72 -3.76
CA PHE A 421 -10.16 22.61 -4.00
C PHE A 421 -8.71 23.07 -4.24
N GLY A 422 -8.50 24.28 -4.74
CA GLY A 422 -7.16 24.86 -5.00
C GLY A 422 -6.37 25.24 -3.74
N GLN A 423 -7.05 25.42 -2.60
CA GLN A 423 -6.47 25.93 -1.36
C GLN A 423 -6.98 25.17 -0.13
N MET A 424 -7.09 23.84 -0.20
CA MET A 424 -7.48 23.08 0.99
C MET A 424 -6.41 23.21 2.07
N ALA A 425 -6.86 23.46 3.30
CA ALA A 425 -5.98 23.52 4.45
C ALA A 425 -5.24 22.19 4.62
N SER A 426 -3.95 22.26 4.91
CA SER A 426 -3.11 21.09 5.11
C SER A 426 -2.12 21.29 6.25
N ARG A 427 -1.62 20.19 6.80
CA ARG A 427 -0.61 20.17 7.86
C ARG A 427 0.63 19.44 7.37
N PRO A 428 1.84 20.03 7.50
CA PRO A 428 3.07 19.36 7.09
C PRO A 428 3.33 18.13 7.94
N GLN A 429 3.88 17.09 7.32
CA GLN A 429 4.37 15.92 8.04
C GLN A 429 5.82 16.13 8.47
N ARG A 430 6.19 15.60 9.64
CA ARG A 430 7.60 15.43 9.97
C ARG A 430 8.11 14.08 9.47
N PRO A 431 9.30 14.01 8.83
CA PRO A 431 9.85 12.75 8.35
C PRO A 431 9.96 11.67 9.43
N GLU A 432 10.35 12.06 10.64
CA GLU A 432 10.64 11.19 11.80
C GLU A 432 9.39 10.66 12.55
N GLU A 433 8.22 11.28 12.38
CA GLU A 433 6.99 10.93 13.13
C GLU A 433 6.29 9.66 12.62
N GLY A 434 6.78 9.03 11.53
CA GLY A 434 6.05 7.98 10.82
C GLY A 434 6.88 6.77 10.39
N GLN A 435 6.20 5.67 10.06
CA GLN A 435 6.83 4.45 9.55
C GLN A 435 6.44 4.21 8.09
N THR A 436 7.44 4.08 7.21
CA THR A 436 7.24 3.56 5.86
C THR A 436 7.35 2.04 5.85
N PHE A 437 6.26 1.40 5.42
CA PHE A 437 6.15 -0.05 5.23
C PHE A 437 6.24 -0.43 3.76
N HIS A 438 6.69 -1.66 3.52
CA HIS A 438 6.71 -2.29 2.20
C HIS A 438 5.74 -3.48 2.17
N PHE A 439 5.64 -4.16 1.02
CA PHE A 439 4.70 -5.26 0.85
C PHE A 439 4.90 -6.32 1.95
N MET A 440 3.79 -6.73 2.54
CA MET A 440 3.77 -7.72 3.61
C MET A 440 4.19 -9.09 3.07
N HIS A 441 4.95 -9.82 3.88
CA HIS A 441 5.13 -11.27 3.72
C HIS A 441 3.79 -12.00 3.92
N PRO A 442 3.50 -13.10 3.19
CA PRO A 442 2.22 -13.83 3.30
C PRO A 442 1.80 -14.24 4.72
N LYS A 443 2.74 -14.57 5.61
CA LYS A 443 2.44 -14.87 7.03
C LYS A 443 1.86 -13.66 7.76
N ILE A 444 2.42 -12.47 7.53
CA ILE A 444 1.93 -11.22 8.11
C ILE A 444 0.61 -10.81 7.46
N GLN A 445 0.45 -11.01 6.14
CA GLN A 445 -0.85 -10.81 5.48
C GLN A 445 -1.94 -11.67 6.12
N ALA A 446 -1.67 -12.95 6.41
CA ALA A 446 -2.62 -13.85 7.05
C ALA A 446 -3.02 -13.34 8.45
N ALA A 447 -2.05 -12.91 9.26
CA ALA A 447 -2.30 -12.33 10.57
C ALA A 447 -3.12 -11.02 10.49
N ALA A 448 -2.81 -10.16 9.51
CA ALA A 448 -3.54 -8.90 9.30
C ALA A 448 -4.97 -9.13 8.84
N ILE A 449 -5.21 -10.12 7.97
CA ILE A 449 -6.57 -10.47 7.55
C ILE A 449 -7.34 -11.09 8.72
N ALA A 450 -6.74 -11.96 9.53
CA ALA A 450 -7.38 -12.48 10.74
C ALA A 450 -7.75 -11.36 11.73
N ALA A 451 -6.86 -10.36 11.89
CA ALA A 451 -7.14 -9.16 12.68
C ALA A 451 -8.28 -8.31 12.08
N LEU A 452 -8.47 -8.33 10.77
CA LEU A 452 -9.56 -7.62 10.11
C LEU A 452 -10.91 -8.36 10.22
N GLU A 453 -10.90 -9.69 10.26
CA GLU A 453 -12.12 -10.50 10.44
C GLU A 453 -12.63 -10.47 11.89
N GLY A 454 -11.70 -10.46 12.85
CA GLY A 454 -12.01 -10.43 14.27
C GLY A 454 -12.05 -9.04 14.88
N ALA A 455 -12.30 -7.96 14.12
CA ALA A 455 -12.46 -6.62 14.67
C ALA A 455 -13.70 -6.59 15.60
N PRO A 456 -13.65 -5.93 16.77
CA PRO A 456 -14.79 -5.90 17.67
C PRO A 456 -16.01 -5.33 16.93
N ALA A 457 -17.12 -6.06 16.97
CA ALA A 457 -18.40 -5.54 16.52
C ALA A 457 -18.73 -4.30 17.36
N PRO A 458 -19.34 -3.25 16.78
CA PRO A 458 -19.83 -2.14 17.58
C PRO A 458 -20.89 -2.66 18.57
N GLY A 459 -20.62 -2.55 19.87
CA GLY A 459 -21.57 -2.85 20.95
C GLY A 459 -21.44 -4.23 21.62
N ALA A 460 -20.23 -4.65 22.00
CA ALA A 460 -20.03 -5.65 23.06
C ALA A 460 -19.88 -4.96 24.42
#